data_AF-A0A2E0HDS5-F1
#
_entry.id   AF-A0A2E0HDS5-F1
#
_cell.length_a   1.000
_cell.length_b   1.000
_cell.length_c   1.000
_cell.angle_alpha   90.00
_cell.angle_beta   90.00
_cell.angle_gamma   90.00
#
_symmetry.space_group_name_H-M   'P 1'
#
loop_
_entity.id
_entity.type
_entity.pdbx_description
1 polymer ?
#
loop_
_entity_poly.entity_id
_entity_poly.type
_entity_poly.pdbx_seq_one_letter_code
_entity_poly.pdbx_strand_id
1 'polypeptide(L)'
;MSFEMKRDVLIHFNEATNEVVIFNVASSETSNIREQEFPASRFKIDWLKSKDPDEAEKLIGSMVFSTIDTFSDKQIKIRDYKHLIEVENEQSIAELEIEASSGSDEAKYHLAIMYHSDAILHSDRTKLERAEVLLKESASLGYPDAIEFLENDWLTLKNAAIRRIGKNAKS
;
A
#
# COMPACT_ATOMS: atom_id res chain seq x y z
N MET A 1 19.27 -24.54 32.40
CA MET A 1 18.95 -23.69 31.24
C MET A 1 17.48 -23.88 30.94
N SER A 2 16.61 -22.96 31.35
CA SER A 2 15.23 -22.96 30.86
C SER A 2 15.26 -22.49 29.41
N PHE A 3 14.83 -23.34 28.47
CA PHE A 3 14.49 -22.85 27.15
C PHE A 3 13.29 -21.92 27.34
N GLU A 4 13.50 -20.61 27.23
CA GLU A 4 12.37 -19.68 27.16
C GLU A 4 11.51 -20.10 25.98
N MET A 5 10.28 -20.51 26.28
CA MET A 5 9.31 -20.90 25.29
C MET A 5 9.04 -19.69 24.40
N LYS A 6 9.23 -19.83 23.09
CA LYS A 6 8.97 -18.76 22.13
C LYS A 6 7.52 -18.28 22.30
N ARG A 7 7.35 -16.97 22.32
CA ARG A 7 6.04 -16.33 22.44
C ARG A 7 5.76 -15.42 21.25
N ASP A 8 4.50 -15.34 20.90
CA ASP A 8 3.98 -14.47 19.86
C ASP A 8 3.23 -13.29 20.49
N VAL A 9 3.20 -12.18 19.77
CA VAL A 9 2.36 -11.03 20.10
C VAL A 9 1.10 -11.10 19.23
N LEU A 10 -0.06 -11.15 19.88
CA LEU A 10 -1.35 -11.11 19.22
C LEU A 10 -2.06 -9.81 19.60
N ILE A 11 -2.55 -9.09 18.59
CA ILE A 11 -3.33 -7.86 18.78
C ILE A 11 -4.78 -8.19 18.47
N HIS A 12 -5.66 -7.92 19.43
CA HIS A 12 -7.11 -8.10 19.30
C HIS A 12 -7.80 -6.77 19.55
N PHE A 13 -8.71 -6.38 18.68
CA PHE A 13 -9.61 -5.26 18.94
C PHE A 13 -10.95 -5.81 19.47
N ASN A 14 -11.24 -5.53 20.74
CA ASN A 14 -12.50 -5.86 21.38
C ASN A 14 -13.51 -4.75 21.10
N GLU A 15 -14.39 -4.95 20.12
CA GLU A 15 -15.37 -3.94 19.72
C GLU A 15 -16.40 -3.62 20.80
N ALA A 16 -16.75 -4.61 21.63
CA ALA A 16 -17.76 -4.45 22.67
C ALA A 16 -17.30 -3.48 23.77
N THR A 17 -16.01 -3.53 24.12
CA THR A 17 -15.41 -2.64 25.13
C THR A 17 -14.64 -1.48 24.50
N ASN A 18 -14.45 -1.48 23.19
CA ASN A 18 -13.68 -0.49 22.44
C ASN A 18 -12.20 -0.42 22.88
N GLU A 19 -11.59 -1.59 23.04
CA GLU A 19 -10.22 -1.74 23.57
C GLU A 19 -9.32 -2.50 22.59
N VAL A 20 -8.07 -2.05 22.45
CA VAL A 20 -7.02 -2.83 21.81
C VAL A 20 -6.28 -3.63 22.89
N VAL A 21 -6.36 -4.95 22.80
CA VAL A 21 -5.74 -5.88 23.75
C VAL A 21 -4.53 -6.52 23.09
N ILE A 22 -3.37 -6.42 23.76
CA ILE A 22 -2.11 -7.01 23.30
C ILE A 22 -1.82 -8.23 24.17
N PHE A 23 -1.90 -9.41 23.58
CA PHE A 23 -1.63 -10.68 24.25
C PHE A 23 -0.20 -11.13 23.99
N ASN A 24 0.40 -11.75 25.01
CA ASN A 24 1.64 -12.48 24.93
C ASN A 24 1.35 -13.99 25.07
N VAL A 25 1.25 -14.68 23.95
CA VAL A 25 0.76 -16.07 23.85
C VAL A 25 1.89 -17.02 23.46
N ALA A 26 1.85 -18.26 23.93
CA ALA A 26 2.88 -19.22 23.54
C ALA A 26 2.79 -19.48 22.03
N SER A 27 3.90 -19.54 21.30
CA SER A 27 3.87 -19.69 19.83
C SER A 27 3.18 -20.98 19.37
N SER A 28 3.06 -21.98 20.25
CA SER A 28 2.30 -23.21 20.01
C SER A 28 0.79 -22.99 19.97
N GLU A 29 0.28 -21.95 20.64
CA GLU A 29 -1.15 -21.64 20.71
C GLU A 29 -1.62 -20.86 19.46
N THR A 30 -0.70 -20.20 18.78
CA THR A 30 -0.96 -19.42 17.56
C THR A 30 -0.58 -20.15 16.26
N SER A 31 -0.15 -21.42 16.33
CA SER A 31 0.29 -22.18 15.15
C SER A 31 -0.77 -22.30 14.08
N ASN A 32 -2.00 -22.66 14.49
CA ASN A 32 -3.10 -22.85 13.56
C ASN A 32 -3.44 -21.55 12.81
N ILE A 33 -3.36 -20.40 13.48
CA ILE A 33 -3.60 -19.09 12.86
C ILE A 33 -2.55 -18.84 11.77
N ARG A 34 -1.26 -19.09 12.05
CA ARG A 34 -0.18 -18.88 11.07
C ARG A 34 -0.28 -19.79 9.85
N GLU A 35 -0.88 -20.97 10.00
CA GLU A 35 -1.03 -21.96 8.93
C GLU A 35 -2.27 -21.71 8.06
N GLN A 36 -3.34 -21.15 8.64
CA GLN A 36 -4.63 -21.00 7.98
C GLN A 36 -4.89 -19.59 7.45
N GLU A 37 -4.39 -18.57 8.14
CA GLU A 37 -4.71 -17.18 7.83
C GLU A 37 -3.65 -16.53 6.95
N PHE A 38 -4.10 -15.77 5.95
CA PHE A 38 -3.19 -14.96 5.14
C PHE A 38 -2.81 -13.70 5.93
N PRO A 39 -1.51 -13.38 6.08
CA PRO A 39 -1.12 -12.20 6.83
C PRO A 39 -1.58 -10.95 6.09
N ALA A 40 -2.35 -10.09 6.77
CA ALA A 40 -2.77 -8.79 6.24
C ALA A 40 -1.57 -7.92 5.83
N SER A 41 -0.42 -8.09 6.49
CA SER A 41 0.84 -7.45 6.15
C SER A 41 2.05 -8.23 6.64
N ARG A 42 3.18 -8.08 5.95
CA ARG A 42 4.45 -8.72 6.33
C ARG A 42 5.63 -7.78 6.06
N PHE A 43 6.39 -7.48 7.10
CA PHE A 43 7.62 -6.71 7.00
C PHE A 43 8.83 -7.59 7.27
N LYS A 44 9.88 -7.42 6.48
CA LYS A 44 11.19 -8.01 6.80
C LYS A 44 11.84 -7.16 7.88
N ILE A 45 12.38 -7.80 8.93
CA ILE A 45 13.08 -7.11 10.02
C ILE A 45 14.25 -6.28 9.49
N ASP A 46 14.98 -6.77 8.49
CA ASP A 46 16.11 -6.02 7.91
C ASP A 46 15.68 -4.72 7.23
N TRP A 47 14.51 -4.72 6.59
CA TRP A 47 13.95 -3.50 6.02
C TRP A 47 13.55 -2.50 7.10
N LEU A 48 12.92 -2.95 8.20
CA LEU A 48 12.60 -2.07 9.33
C LEU A 48 13.88 -1.52 9.99
N LYS A 49 14.93 -2.33 10.12
CA LYS A 49 16.22 -1.90 10.67
C LYS A 49 16.95 -0.87 9.81
N SER A 50 16.61 -0.77 8.51
CA SER A 50 17.16 0.26 7.64
C SER A 50 16.46 1.61 7.76
N LYS A 51 15.39 1.71 8.55
CA LYS A 51 14.64 2.94 8.80
C LYS A 51 15.12 3.64 10.07
N ASP A 52 14.77 4.92 10.19
CA ASP A 52 14.86 5.62 11.47
C ASP A 52 13.95 4.93 12.51
N PRO A 53 14.36 4.82 13.80
CA PRO A 53 13.56 4.13 14.81
C PRO A 53 12.13 4.67 14.95
N ASP A 54 11.94 5.99 14.94
CA ASP A 54 10.61 6.59 15.08
C ASP A 54 9.75 6.32 13.83
N GLU A 55 10.38 6.30 12.65
CA GLU A 55 9.72 5.92 11.39
C GLU A 55 9.26 4.46 11.43
N ALA A 56 10.13 3.53 11.86
CA ALA A 56 9.80 2.12 11.96
C ALA A 56 8.61 1.87 12.93
N GLU A 57 8.60 2.53 14.09
CA GLU A 57 7.50 2.44 15.05
C GLU A 57 6.19 3.00 14.47
N LYS A 58 6.26 4.16 13.81
CA LYS A 58 5.09 4.76 13.14
C LYS A 58 4.53 3.86 12.04
N LEU A 59 5.39 3.22 11.24
CA LEU A 59 4.97 2.31 10.18
C LEU A 59 4.19 1.11 10.74
N ILE A 60 4.72 0.47 11.80
CA ILE A 60 4.04 -0.66 12.43
C ILE A 60 2.74 -0.21 13.09
N GLY A 61 2.76 0.87 13.87
CA GLY A 61 1.57 1.38 14.55
C GLY A 61 0.47 1.79 13.55
N SER A 62 0.84 2.50 12.49
CA SER A 62 -0.06 2.89 11.40
C SER A 62 -0.73 1.67 10.77
N MET A 63 0.05 0.62 10.47
CA MET A 63 -0.48 -0.60 9.88
C MET A 63 -1.44 -1.35 10.82
N VAL A 64 -1.12 -1.43 12.11
CA VAL A 64 -2.01 -2.07 13.09
C VAL A 64 -3.35 -1.34 13.15
N PHE A 65 -3.33 -0.01 13.28
CA PHE A 65 -4.55 0.77 13.40
C PHE A 65 -5.35 0.81 12.10
N SER A 66 -4.71 0.90 10.94
CA SER A 66 -5.39 0.84 9.65
C SER A 66 -6.03 -0.54 9.40
N THR A 67 -5.37 -1.62 9.82
CA THR A 67 -5.92 -2.98 9.76
C THR A 67 -7.15 -3.09 10.65
N ILE A 68 -7.11 -2.55 11.87
CA ILE A 68 -8.29 -2.51 12.75
C ILE A 68 -9.44 -1.77 12.05
N ASP A 69 -9.22 -0.53 11.59
CA ASP A 69 -10.25 0.28 10.93
C ASP A 69 -10.81 -0.35 9.63
N THR A 70 -10.02 -1.21 8.96
CA THR A 70 -10.42 -1.89 7.73
C THR A 70 -11.33 -3.09 7.99
N PHE A 71 -11.08 -3.83 9.07
CA PHE A 71 -11.74 -5.11 9.33
C PHE A 71 -12.70 -5.11 10.52
N SER A 72 -12.83 -4.00 11.26
CA SER A 72 -13.81 -3.84 12.34
C SER A 72 -15.13 -3.27 11.84
N ASP A 73 -16.24 -3.64 12.49
CA ASP A 73 -17.54 -3.00 12.25
C ASP A 73 -17.53 -1.57 12.81
N LYS A 74 -16.84 -1.38 13.94
CA LYS A 74 -16.63 -0.08 14.56
C LYS A 74 -15.19 0.41 14.38
N GLN A 75 -15.02 1.43 13.55
CA GLN A 75 -13.72 2.09 13.36
C GLN A 75 -13.27 2.82 14.63
N ILE A 76 -11.99 2.67 14.98
CA ILE A 76 -11.31 3.40 16.07
C ILE A 76 -10.97 4.83 15.66
N LYS A 77 -10.71 5.08 14.36
CA LYS A 77 -10.44 6.41 13.79
C LYS A 77 -9.38 7.21 14.56
N ILE A 78 -8.34 6.53 15.05
CA ILE A 78 -7.20 7.17 15.74
C ILE A 78 -6.56 8.24 14.85
N ARG A 79 -6.65 8.03 13.54
CA ARG A 79 -6.14 8.91 12.52
C ARG A 79 -6.90 8.66 11.23
N ASP A 80 -7.09 9.69 10.43
CA ASP A 80 -7.64 9.53 9.08
C ASP A 80 -6.52 9.01 8.17
N TYR A 81 -6.20 7.72 8.32
CA TYR A 81 -5.13 7.07 7.55
C TYR A 81 -5.40 7.16 6.06
N LYS A 82 -6.67 7.15 5.65
CA LYS A 82 -7.06 7.35 4.26
C LYS A 82 -6.65 8.74 3.78
N HIS A 83 -7.02 9.79 4.52
CA HIS A 83 -6.63 11.15 4.17
C HIS A 83 -5.11 11.36 4.20
N LEU A 84 -4.39 10.74 5.15
CA LEU A 84 -2.93 10.86 5.19
C LEU A 84 -2.23 10.16 4.01
N ILE A 85 -2.71 8.98 3.63
CA ILE A 85 -2.22 8.29 2.42
C ILE A 85 -2.53 9.15 1.19
N GLU A 86 -3.70 9.80 1.12
CA GLU A 86 -4.03 10.73 0.04
C GLU A 86 -3.05 11.92 0.01
N VAL A 87 -2.75 12.55 1.16
CA VAL A 87 -1.79 13.66 1.25
C VAL A 87 -0.36 13.25 0.89
N GLU A 88 0.11 12.10 1.39
CA GLU A 88 1.44 11.56 1.05
C GLU A 88 1.54 11.20 -0.43
N ASN A 89 0.47 10.64 -1.01
CA ASN A 89 0.41 10.35 -2.44
C ASN A 89 0.41 11.64 -3.27
N GLU A 90 -0.31 12.68 -2.86
CA GLU A 90 -0.30 13.99 -3.53
C GLU A 90 1.10 14.61 -3.52
N GLN A 91 1.80 14.56 -2.40
CA GLN A 91 3.19 15.04 -2.30
C GLN A 91 4.13 14.23 -3.19
N SER A 92 4.04 12.89 -3.13
CA SER A 92 4.86 12.00 -3.95
C SER A 92 4.62 12.23 -5.45
N ILE A 93 3.36 12.45 -5.86
CA ILE A 93 3.00 12.81 -7.23
C ILE A 93 3.65 14.15 -7.62
N ALA A 94 3.58 15.17 -6.77
CA ALA A 94 4.16 16.47 -7.06
C ALA A 94 5.70 16.42 -7.23
N GLU A 95 6.39 15.65 -6.38
CA GLU A 95 7.84 15.43 -6.50
C GLU A 95 8.19 14.70 -7.81
N LEU A 96 7.48 13.61 -8.11
CA LEU A 96 7.66 12.87 -9.35
C LEU A 96 7.34 13.70 -10.60
N GLU A 97 6.36 14.60 -10.54
CA GLU A 97 6.07 15.54 -11.64
C GLU A 97 7.24 16.48 -11.94
N ILE A 98 7.92 16.97 -10.89
CA ILE A 98 9.12 17.83 -11.02
C ILE A 98 10.27 17.05 -11.65
N GLU A 99 10.54 15.83 -11.15
CA GLU A 99 11.61 14.97 -11.65
C GLU A 99 11.37 14.50 -13.08
N ALA A 100 10.14 14.08 -13.39
CA ALA A 100 9.74 13.66 -14.73
C ALA A 100 9.86 14.82 -15.73
N SER A 101 9.50 16.05 -15.32
CA SER A 101 9.67 17.26 -16.13
C SER A 101 11.13 17.64 -16.34
N SER A 102 12.02 17.21 -15.45
CA SER A 102 13.47 17.40 -15.55
C SER A 102 14.16 16.33 -16.41
N GLY A 103 13.40 15.37 -16.95
CA GLY A 103 13.88 14.37 -17.90
C GLY A 103 14.16 12.99 -17.30
N SER A 104 13.83 12.74 -16.03
CA SER A 104 13.98 11.42 -15.42
C SER A 104 12.97 10.42 -16.01
N ASP A 105 13.48 9.38 -16.67
CA ASP A 105 12.72 8.27 -17.24
C ASP A 105 12.17 7.34 -16.15
N GLU A 106 12.94 7.10 -15.09
CA GLU A 106 12.49 6.43 -13.87
C GLU A 106 11.33 7.16 -13.20
N ALA A 107 11.42 8.48 -13.04
CA ALA A 107 10.33 9.27 -12.45
C ALA A 107 9.06 9.24 -13.31
N LYS A 108 9.20 9.25 -14.65
CA LYS A 108 8.05 9.08 -15.56
C LYS A 108 7.37 7.73 -15.36
N TYR A 109 8.14 6.66 -15.17
CA TYR A 109 7.57 5.34 -14.88
C TYR A 109 6.81 5.35 -13.55
N HIS A 110 7.44 5.79 -12.46
CA HIS A 110 6.80 5.83 -11.16
C HIS A 110 5.56 6.73 -11.13
N LEU A 111 5.61 7.88 -11.81
CA LEU A 111 4.46 8.77 -11.96
C LEU A 111 3.31 8.08 -12.73
N ALA A 112 3.63 7.28 -13.76
CA ALA A 112 2.62 6.51 -14.48
C ALA A 112 1.90 5.50 -13.57
N ILE A 113 2.64 4.81 -12.68
CA ILE A 113 2.06 3.87 -11.72
C ILE A 113 1.16 4.58 -10.71
N MET A 114 1.60 5.75 -10.22
CA MET A 114 0.82 6.59 -9.30
C MET A 114 -0.47 7.08 -9.95
N TYR A 115 -0.40 7.64 -11.16
CA TYR A 115 -1.58 8.11 -11.89
C TYR A 115 -2.55 6.99 -12.28
N HIS A 116 -2.06 5.79 -12.61
CA HIS A 116 -2.94 4.64 -12.85
C HIS A 116 -3.74 4.27 -11.60
N SER A 117 -3.07 4.20 -10.45
CA SER A 117 -3.71 3.86 -9.17
C SER A 117 -4.72 4.93 -8.76
N ASP A 118 -4.32 6.20 -8.90
CA ASP A 118 -5.17 7.35 -8.59
C ASP A 118 -6.40 7.45 -9.51
N ALA A 119 -6.23 7.17 -10.80
CA ALA A 119 -7.32 7.11 -11.76
C ALA A 119 -8.40 6.09 -11.38
N ILE A 120 -8.01 4.94 -10.81
CA ILE A 120 -8.96 3.93 -10.35
C ILE A 120 -9.66 4.40 -9.08
N LEU A 121 -8.91 4.97 -8.13
CA LEU A 121 -9.43 5.41 -6.84
C LEU A 121 -10.46 6.54 -7.00
N HIS A 122 -10.12 7.53 -7.84
CA HIS A 122 -10.93 8.74 -8.05
C HIS A 122 -11.81 8.68 -9.30
N SER A 123 -11.83 7.55 -10.01
CA SER A 123 -12.56 7.37 -11.26
C SER A 123 -12.19 8.42 -12.33
N ASP A 124 -10.93 8.84 -12.37
CA ASP A 124 -10.41 9.87 -13.26
C ASP A 124 -9.79 9.25 -14.52
N ARG A 125 -10.53 9.32 -15.63
CA ARG A 125 -10.06 8.82 -16.92
C ARG A 125 -8.87 9.61 -17.49
N THR A 126 -8.77 10.90 -17.19
CA THR A 126 -7.70 11.76 -17.70
C THR A 126 -6.36 11.33 -17.11
N LYS A 127 -6.33 11.00 -15.81
CA LYS A 127 -5.13 10.44 -15.17
C LYS A 127 -4.73 9.09 -15.75
N LEU A 128 -5.69 8.23 -16.09
CA LEU A 128 -5.39 6.94 -16.74
C LEU A 128 -4.75 7.14 -18.12
N GLU A 129 -5.24 8.11 -18.90
CA GLU A 129 -4.68 8.45 -20.20
C GLU A 129 -3.27 9.04 -20.07
N ARG A 130 -3.05 9.89 -19.06
CA ARG A 130 -1.74 10.48 -18.78
C ARG A 130 -0.73 9.45 -18.28
N ALA A 131 -1.16 8.48 -17.47
CA ALA A 131 -0.34 7.35 -17.06
C ALA A 131 0.20 6.58 -18.28
N GLU A 132 -0.63 6.34 -19.30
CA GLU A 132 -0.19 5.67 -20.52
C GLU A 132 0.89 6.45 -21.27
N VAL A 133 0.72 7.76 -21.38
CA VAL A 133 1.67 8.64 -22.08
C VAL A 133 3.03 8.59 -21.38
N LEU A 134 3.03 8.79 -20.05
CA LEU A 134 4.25 8.74 -19.24
C LEU A 134 4.96 7.39 -19.32
N LEU A 135 4.20 6.29 -19.27
CA LEU A 135 4.74 4.94 -19.38
C LEU A 135 5.40 4.72 -20.75
N LYS A 136 4.74 5.13 -21.85
CA LYS A 136 5.31 5.03 -23.20
C LYS A 136 6.54 5.90 -23.38
N GLU A 137 6.55 7.10 -22.82
CA GLU A 137 7.72 7.97 -22.84
C GLU A 137 8.90 7.34 -22.11
N SER A 138 8.68 6.87 -20.87
CA SER A 138 9.71 6.18 -20.08
C SER A 138 10.29 4.97 -20.82
N ALA A 139 9.42 4.13 -21.40
CA ALA A 139 9.85 2.98 -22.20
C ALA A 139 10.64 3.39 -23.44
N SER A 140 10.23 4.47 -24.13
CA SER A 140 10.94 4.98 -25.31
C SER A 140 12.33 5.55 -25.01
N LEU A 141 12.55 5.98 -23.77
CA LEU A 141 13.85 6.46 -23.27
C LEU A 141 14.75 5.31 -22.78
N GLY A 142 14.24 4.07 -22.73
CA GLY A 142 15.02 2.89 -22.42
C GLY A 142 14.94 2.41 -20.97
N TYR A 143 14.00 2.94 -20.16
CA TYR A 143 13.86 2.49 -18.78
C TYR A 143 13.34 1.04 -18.72
N PRO A 144 14.12 0.08 -18.17
CA PRO A 144 13.81 -1.35 -18.29
C PRO A 144 12.44 -1.74 -17.74
N ASP A 145 12.09 -1.27 -16.55
CA ASP A 145 10.83 -1.62 -15.89
C ASP A 145 9.63 -1.06 -16.66
N ALA A 146 9.76 0.11 -17.29
CA ALA A 146 8.71 0.66 -18.14
C ALA A 146 8.48 -0.17 -19.40
N ILE A 147 9.56 -0.67 -20.02
CA ILE A 147 9.48 -1.55 -21.19
C ILE A 147 8.78 -2.86 -20.79
N GLU A 148 9.27 -3.51 -19.72
CA GLU A 148 8.72 -4.77 -19.23
C GLU A 148 7.23 -4.62 -18.87
N PHE A 149 6.87 -3.56 -18.14
CA PHE A 149 5.50 -3.33 -17.72
C PHE A 149 4.57 -3.00 -18.90
N LEU A 150 5.04 -2.23 -19.87
CA LEU A 150 4.27 -1.89 -21.07
C LEU A 150 3.99 -3.13 -21.94
N GLU A 151 4.96 -4.05 -22.05
CA GLU A 151 4.86 -5.26 -22.86
C GLU A 151 4.01 -6.35 -22.21
N ASN A 152 4.09 -6.52 -20.88
CA ASN A 152 3.51 -7.67 -20.19
C ASN A 152 2.19 -7.35 -19.46
N ASP A 153 2.10 -6.20 -18.79
CA ASP A 153 1.05 -5.97 -17.79
C ASP A 153 0.06 -4.86 -18.18
N TRP A 154 0.56 -3.81 -18.84
CA TRP A 154 -0.17 -2.55 -19.02
C TRP A 154 -1.54 -2.73 -19.68
N LEU A 155 -1.62 -3.51 -20.76
CA LEU A 155 -2.89 -3.69 -21.49
C LEU A 155 -3.97 -4.33 -20.60
N THR A 156 -3.59 -5.33 -19.81
CA THR A 156 -4.51 -6.03 -18.90
C THR A 156 -4.98 -5.09 -17.79
N LEU A 157 -4.05 -4.36 -17.17
CA LEU A 157 -4.33 -3.44 -16.07
C LEU A 157 -5.16 -2.23 -16.53
N LYS A 158 -4.79 -1.60 -17.65
CA LYS A 158 -5.56 -0.50 -18.25
C LYS A 158 -7.00 -0.91 -18.54
N ASN A 159 -7.22 -2.09 -19.12
CA ASN A 159 -8.57 -2.56 -19.41
C ASN A 159 -9.39 -2.82 -18.13
N ALA A 160 -8.74 -3.32 -17.07
CA ALA A 160 -9.37 -3.46 -15.76
C ALA A 160 -9.73 -2.10 -15.16
N ALA A 161 -8.83 -1.11 -15.25
CA ALA A 161 -9.07 0.26 -14.82
C ALA A 161 -10.26 0.89 -15.55
N ILE A 162 -10.31 0.82 -16.89
CA ILE A 162 -11.44 1.34 -17.69
C ILE A 162 -12.77 0.74 -17.23
N ARG A 163 -12.83 -0.58 -17.01
CA ARG A 163 -14.05 -1.25 -16.53
C ARG A 163 -14.47 -0.74 -15.15
N ARG A 164 -13.52 -0.53 -14.25
CA ARG A 164 -13.78 -0.08 -12.87
C ARG A 164 -14.25 1.38 -12.83
N ILE A 165 -13.54 2.26 -13.53
CA ILE A 165 -13.92 3.67 -13.69
C ILE A 165 -15.33 3.78 -14.28
N GLY A 166 -15.63 3.00 -15.33
CA GLY A 166 -16.96 3.02 -15.97
C GLY A 166 -18.10 2.46 -15.12
N LYS A 167 -17.82 1.61 -14.12
CA LYS A 167 -18.82 1.14 -13.15
C LYS A 167 -19.12 2.22 -12.11
N ASN A 168 -18.09 2.87 -11.58
CA ASN A 168 -18.23 3.92 -10.57
C ASN A 168 -18.91 5.18 -11.10
N ALA A 169 -18.77 5.49 -12.39
CA ALA A 169 -19.46 6.62 -13.02
C ALA A 169 -20.99 6.40 -13.18
N LYS A 170 -21.50 5.20 -12.91
CA LYS A 170 -22.92 4.84 -13.04
C LYS A 170 -23.64 4.64 -11.70
N SER A 171 -22.92 4.68 -10.59
CA SER A 171 -23.48 4.64 -9.21
C SER A 171 -23.66 6.04 -8.67
#